data_AF-A0A9D2CIE5-F1
#
_entry.id   AF-A0A9D2CIE5-F1
#
_cell.length_a   1.000
_cell.length_b   1.000
_cell.length_c   1.000
_cell.angle_alpha   90.00
_cell.angle_beta   90.00
_cell.angle_gamma   90.00
#
_symmetry.space_group_name_H-M   'P 1'
#
loop_
_entity.id
_entity.type
_entity.pdbx_description
1 polymer ?
#
loop_
_entity_poly.entity_id
_entity_poly.type
_entity_poly.pdbx_seq_one_letter_code
_entity_poly.pdbx_strand_id
1 'polypeptide(L)'
;MAKREWNGSARIWGGILGGAVVLAVLLALAVQNFTAQPAGPAQESSMGSESSSLSPGSSSEEESSSQTESGDSSEESSESSSQAEKTDKITITQSGEYAGIDPMKQVVIRTGEVTIRDMTITGDLFIMDEVTGDVTLENVTIEGNLYVYGSDLLTLDSVTVPNARFQRDNQQLNVMVKGDSQIDNTLVMCSATLRERALGRSEGFVNMQVENGGILIKNNISLLSVHLDQLTVNYNSRISLSSGTEIKQADANAKLTLAGLGKVQDLVVRSDYVQYTVDPDNITVKRGYADPVKVDQEYEADENGEASLLDTESLQLDTPEDVWLYEEDGYLCLEYSHVDANDGYYVVVYKGSDRLLSVYTDVDEEQLVLTEMDPSWQGKRFYAKVKALGSVYDSTEDSEFGDSETFRWE
;
A
#
# COMPACT_ATOMS: atom_id res chain seq x y z
N MET A 1 -32.95 -44.54 23.97
CA MET A 1 -34.26 -43.84 23.98
C MET A 1 -34.30 -42.88 25.15
N ALA A 2 -34.25 -41.57 24.89
CA ALA A 2 -34.85 -40.55 25.74
C ALA A 2 -34.93 -39.27 24.89
N LYS A 3 -36.14 -38.88 24.46
CA LYS A 3 -36.35 -37.56 23.86
C LYS A 3 -36.09 -36.48 24.91
N ARG A 4 -35.52 -35.34 24.51
CA ARG A 4 -35.97 -34.04 25.00
C ARG A 4 -36.41 -33.20 23.81
N GLU A 5 -37.53 -32.53 24.00
CA GLU A 5 -38.27 -31.84 22.95
C GLU A 5 -37.78 -30.39 22.89
N TRP A 6 -37.44 -29.93 21.69
CA TRP A 6 -37.12 -28.52 21.45
C TRP A 6 -38.41 -27.81 21.06
N ASN A 7 -38.75 -26.74 21.77
CA ASN A 7 -40.03 -26.05 21.62
C ASN A 7 -39.79 -24.62 21.08
N GLY A 8 -39.35 -24.54 19.82
CA GLY A 8 -39.13 -23.28 19.12
C GLY A 8 -40.45 -22.64 18.66
N SER A 9 -40.69 -21.38 19.04
CA SER A 9 -41.92 -20.64 18.70
C SER A 9 -41.63 -19.24 18.15
N ALA A 10 -41.29 -19.15 16.86
CA ALA A 10 -41.33 -17.93 16.05
C ALA A 10 -41.43 -18.33 14.56
N ARG A 11 -42.63 -18.50 13.99
CA ARG A 11 -43.37 -17.45 13.25
C ARG A 11 -42.57 -16.73 12.15
N ILE A 12 -42.32 -17.48 11.08
CA ILE A 12 -42.22 -17.03 9.68
C ILE A 12 -43.15 -15.84 9.39
N TRP A 13 -42.64 -14.78 8.74
CA TRP A 13 -43.23 -14.03 7.60
C TRP A 13 -42.27 -12.91 7.19
N GLY A 14 -41.80 -12.87 5.93
CA GLY A 14 -40.89 -11.80 5.48
C GLY A 14 -40.10 -12.00 4.18
N GLY A 15 -40.19 -13.17 3.53
CA GLY A 15 -39.50 -13.40 2.25
C GLY A 15 -40.14 -12.65 1.06
N ILE A 16 -39.30 -12.33 0.06
CA ILE A 16 -39.52 -11.67 -1.25
C ILE A 16 -39.03 -10.21 -1.31
N LEU A 17 -37.71 -10.03 -1.40
CA LEU A 17 -36.99 -8.97 -2.16
C LEU A 17 -35.47 -9.12 -2.00
N GLY A 18 -34.86 -10.12 -2.65
CA GLY A 18 -33.40 -10.36 -2.57
C GLY A 18 -32.74 -10.98 -3.82
N GLY A 19 -33.51 -11.54 -4.76
CA GLY A 19 -32.99 -12.30 -5.90
C GLY A 19 -32.50 -11.49 -7.11
N ALA A 20 -31.98 -10.28 -6.92
CA ALA A 20 -31.63 -9.37 -8.04
C ALA A 20 -30.24 -8.69 -7.96
N VAL A 21 -29.49 -8.84 -6.85
CA VAL A 21 -28.18 -8.18 -6.67
C VAL A 21 -27.01 -9.11 -6.99
N VAL A 22 -27.12 -10.40 -6.70
CA VAL A 22 -26.04 -11.40 -6.84
C VAL A 22 -25.52 -11.53 -8.29
N LEU A 23 -26.37 -11.31 -9.30
CA LEU A 23 -25.95 -11.47 -10.71
C LEU A 23 -25.08 -10.32 -11.26
N ALA A 24 -24.93 -9.20 -10.54
CA ALA A 24 -24.21 -8.02 -11.03
C ALA A 24 -22.69 -8.07 -10.77
N VAL A 25 -22.25 -8.77 -9.72
CA VAL A 25 -20.84 -8.80 -9.29
C VAL A 25 -20.02 -9.78 -10.16
N LEU A 26 -20.59 -10.92 -10.55
CA LEU A 26 -19.90 -11.97 -11.31
C LEU A 26 -19.49 -11.56 -12.74
N LEU A 27 -20.08 -10.51 -13.31
CA LEU A 27 -19.74 -10.03 -14.66
C LEU A 27 -18.52 -9.08 -14.70
N ALA A 28 -18.05 -8.57 -13.56
CA ALA A 28 -16.89 -7.67 -13.50
C ALA A 28 -15.55 -8.42 -13.49
N LEU A 29 -15.50 -9.59 -12.84
CA LEU A 29 -14.24 -10.32 -12.61
C LEU A 29 -13.78 -11.17 -13.80
N ALA A 30 -14.70 -11.61 -14.67
CA ALA A 30 -14.36 -12.47 -15.81
C ALA A 30 -13.73 -11.76 -17.03
N VAL A 31 -13.78 -10.42 -17.10
CA VAL A 31 -13.41 -9.66 -18.31
C VAL A 31 -11.93 -9.25 -18.35
N GLN A 32 -11.22 -9.23 -17.22
CA GLN A 32 -9.85 -8.71 -17.16
C GLN A 32 -8.74 -9.72 -17.52
N ASN A 33 -9.02 -11.02 -17.62
CA ASN A 33 -7.98 -12.05 -17.65
C ASN A 33 -7.59 -12.64 -19.03
N PHE A 34 -8.15 -12.17 -20.15
CA PHE A 34 -7.72 -12.59 -21.49
C PHE A 34 -7.83 -11.48 -22.55
N THR A 35 -6.68 -10.89 -22.93
CA THR A 35 -6.19 -10.81 -24.34
C THR A 35 -4.95 -9.90 -24.46
N ALA A 36 -3.76 -10.49 -24.61
CA ALA A 36 -2.63 -9.88 -25.35
C ALA A 36 -1.49 -10.89 -25.59
N GLN A 37 -1.50 -11.60 -26.72
CA GLN A 37 -0.26 -12.08 -27.34
C GLN A 37 0.02 -11.22 -28.59
N PRO A 38 1.23 -10.69 -28.77
CA PRO A 38 1.57 -9.97 -29.99
C PRO A 38 1.95 -10.95 -31.11
N ALA A 39 1.26 -10.88 -32.25
CA ALA A 39 1.70 -11.50 -33.49
C ALA A 39 2.59 -10.53 -34.29
N GLY A 40 3.57 -11.08 -35.01
CA GLY A 40 4.57 -10.33 -35.77
C GLY A 40 4.05 -9.64 -37.05
N PRO A 41 4.93 -8.97 -37.80
CA PRO A 41 4.56 -7.94 -38.78
C PRO A 41 4.15 -8.48 -40.15
N ALA A 42 3.33 -7.70 -40.86
CA ALA A 42 3.05 -7.86 -42.28
C ALA A 42 3.47 -6.59 -43.06
N GLN A 43 4.08 -6.79 -44.23
CA GLN A 43 4.51 -5.74 -45.16
C GLN A 43 3.42 -5.37 -46.18
N GLU A 44 3.78 -4.40 -47.04
CA GLU A 44 3.13 -3.93 -48.28
C GLU A 44 2.05 -2.84 -48.11
N SER A 45 2.27 -1.61 -48.62
CA SER A 45 2.28 -1.12 -50.03
C SER A 45 0.86 -0.69 -50.47
N SER A 46 0.58 0.26 -51.36
CA SER A 46 1.31 1.40 -51.96
C SER A 46 0.26 2.39 -52.55
N MET A 47 0.69 3.51 -53.17
CA MET A 47 -0.13 4.51 -53.91
C MET A 47 -1.06 5.39 -53.04
N GLY A 48 -1.32 6.67 -53.36
CA GLY A 48 -0.82 7.57 -54.42
C GLY A 48 -1.11 9.04 -54.03
N SER A 49 -0.35 10.04 -54.51
CA SER A 49 -0.69 10.90 -55.68
C SER A 49 -2.08 11.58 -55.58
N GLU A 50 -2.29 12.89 -55.71
CA GLU A 50 -1.45 14.05 -56.08
C GLU A 50 -1.68 15.20 -55.05
N SER A 51 -1.39 16.51 -55.20
CA SER A 51 -1.05 17.38 -56.33
C SER A 51 -0.31 18.67 -55.91
N SER A 52 -0.07 19.57 -56.87
CA SER A 52 0.72 20.80 -56.82
C SER A 52 -0.09 22.10 -56.81
N SER A 53 0.47 23.20 -56.29
CA SER A 53 0.66 24.53 -56.96
C SER A 53 0.87 25.68 -55.94
N LEU A 54 2.01 26.41 -55.94
CA LEU A 54 2.30 27.70 -56.61
C LEU A 54 1.40 28.88 -56.13
N SER A 55 1.84 30.11 -55.81
CA SER A 55 3.15 30.79 -55.74
C SER A 55 3.01 32.11 -54.88
N PRO A 56 3.64 33.28 -55.17
CA PRO A 56 4.94 33.72 -54.62
C PRO A 56 4.90 35.13 -53.97
N GLY A 57 6.06 35.69 -53.53
CA GLY A 57 6.24 37.15 -53.56
C GLY A 57 7.37 37.78 -52.72
N SER A 58 8.23 38.56 -53.39
CA SER A 58 9.13 39.64 -52.89
C SER A 58 10.31 39.30 -51.95
N SER A 59 11.44 40.05 -51.96
CA SER A 59 12.20 40.83 -52.99
C SER A 59 13.44 41.49 -52.32
N SER A 60 14.34 42.11 -53.10
CA SER A 60 15.58 42.84 -52.74
C SER A 60 16.72 41.98 -52.13
N GLU A 61 17.94 41.89 -52.69
CA GLU A 61 18.92 42.94 -53.12
C GLU A 61 19.55 43.63 -51.87
N GLU A 62 20.87 43.80 -51.70
CA GLU A 62 21.98 43.94 -52.67
C GLU A 62 23.31 43.23 -52.26
N GLU A 63 24.05 42.78 -53.27
CA GLU A 63 25.49 43.01 -53.56
C GLU A 63 26.40 43.71 -52.51
N SER A 64 27.60 43.16 -52.23
CA SER A 64 28.86 43.60 -52.88
C SER A 64 30.11 42.84 -52.38
N SER A 65 31.27 43.11 -52.98
CA SER A 65 32.43 42.20 -53.10
C SER A 65 33.74 42.67 -52.44
N SER A 66 34.65 41.72 -52.13
CA SER A 66 36.10 41.90 -52.31
C SER A 66 36.89 40.58 -52.25
N GLN A 67 37.85 40.38 -53.16
CA GLN A 67 38.77 39.23 -53.22
C GLN A 67 39.97 39.38 -52.26
N THR A 68 40.59 38.27 -51.83
CA THR A 68 42.04 38.03 -52.00
C THR A 68 42.39 36.55 -51.83
N GLU A 69 43.48 36.09 -52.47
CA GLU A 69 43.92 34.69 -52.52
C GLU A 69 44.95 34.32 -51.44
N SER A 70 44.77 33.15 -50.82
CA SER A 70 45.78 32.19 -50.31
C SER A 70 45.04 31.15 -49.46
N GLY A 71 45.28 29.84 -49.49
CA GLY A 71 46.38 29.07 -50.07
C GLY A 71 46.75 27.95 -49.10
N ASP A 72 46.78 26.70 -49.60
CA ASP A 72 47.27 25.48 -48.93
C ASP A 72 46.36 24.75 -47.90
N SER A 73 46.70 23.48 -47.64
CA SER A 73 45.79 22.40 -47.22
C SER A 73 45.84 21.96 -45.74
N SER A 74 44.68 21.58 -45.18
CA SER A 74 44.46 20.47 -44.20
C SER A 74 42.94 20.22 -44.16
N GLU A 75 42.41 19.04 -44.46
CA GLU A 75 42.25 17.88 -43.57
C GLU A 75 41.44 18.17 -42.29
N GLU A 76 40.26 17.53 -42.24
CA GLU A 76 39.42 17.15 -41.08
C GLU A 76 39.40 18.10 -39.86
N SER A 77 38.24 18.64 -39.48
CA SER A 77 37.11 17.82 -39.03
C SER A 77 35.78 18.55 -39.16
N SER A 78 34.73 17.86 -39.63
CA SER A 78 33.37 18.37 -39.52
C SER A 78 32.97 18.44 -38.05
N GLU A 79 32.65 19.65 -37.56
CA GLU A 79 31.98 19.84 -36.27
C GLU A 79 30.58 19.22 -36.33
N SER A 80 30.51 17.90 -36.16
CA SER A 80 29.26 17.21 -35.89
C SER A 80 28.90 17.53 -34.45
N SER A 81 28.24 18.68 -34.25
CA SER A 81 27.50 18.97 -33.05
C SER A 81 26.33 17.99 -32.95
N SER A 82 26.63 16.75 -32.56
CA SER A 82 25.64 15.80 -32.08
C SER A 82 25.13 16.34 -30.76
N GLN A 83 24.17 17.27 -30.88
CA GLN A 83 23.34 17.76 -29.81
C GLN A 83 22.70 16.53 -29.18
N ALA A 84 23.27 16.07 -28.06
CA ALA A 84 22.78 14.89 -27.38
C ALA A 84 21.30 15.15 -27.07
N GLU A 85 20.41 14.28 -27.57
CA GLU A 85 19.01 14.35 -27.16
C GLU A 85 19.00 14.17 -25.65
N LYS A 86 18.65 15.24 -24.94
CA LYS A 86 18.58 15.25 -23.49
C LYS A 86 17.42 14.32 -23.13
N THR A 87 17.76 13.09 -22.74
CA THR A 87 16.76 12.06 -22.46
C THR A 87 16.04 12.44 -21.19
N ASP A 88 14.85 13.03 -21.33
CA ASP A 88 13.95 13.42 -20.23
C ASP A 88 13.66 12.28 -19.23
N LYS A 89 13.93 11.02 -19.59
CA LYS A 89 13.73 9.84 -18.74
C LYS A 89 15.01 9.00 -18.63
N ILE A 90 15.33 8.58 -17.42
CA ILE A 90 16.28 7.50 -17.12
C ILE A 90 15.55 6.29 -16.52
N THR A 91 15.99 5.08 -16.86
CA THR A 91 15.52 3.83 -16.24
C THR A 91 16.74 3.06 -15.73
N ILE A 92 16.78 2.85 -14.41
CA ILE A 92 17.89 2.24 -13.68
C ILE A 92 17.58 0.75 -13.52
N THR A 93 18.31 -0.07 -14.28
CA THR A 93 18.21 -1.55 -14.27
C THR A 93 19.52 -2.21 -13.81
N GLN A 94 20.46 -1.43 -13.28
CA GLN A 94 21.73 -1.91 -12.73
C GLN A 94 21.97 -1.25 -11.37
N SER A 95 22.49 -2.02 -10.41
CA SER A 95 22.90 -1.51 -9.11
C SER A 95 24.10 -0.56 -9.24
N GLY A 96 24.23 0.39 -8.31
CA GLY A 96 25.33 1.34 -8.27
C GLY A 96 24.91 2.79 -7.96
N GLU A 97 25.85 3.70 -8.13
CA GLU A 97 25.68 5.13 -7.87
C GLU A 97 25.34 5.92 -9.15
N TYR A 98 24.34 6.79 -9.06
CA TYR A 98 23.83 7.64 -10.14
C TYR A 98 23.86 9.11 -9.66
N ALA A 99 24.93 9.83 -10.01
CA ALA A 99 25.19 11.16 -9.43
C ALA A 99 25.42 12.26 -10.47
N GLY A 100 25.02 13.50 -10.13
CA GLY A 100 25.38 14.71 -10.87
C GLY A 100 24.86 14.75 -12.32
N ILE A 101 23.74 14.08 -12.59
CA ILE A 101 23.13 14.08 -13.92
C ILE A 101 22.28 15.36 -14.08
N ASP A 102 22.32 15.91 -15.29
CA ASP A 102 21.46 17.00 -15.76
C ASP A 102 19.98 16.77 -15.37
N PRO A 103 19.20 17.82 -15.06
CA PRO A 103 17.83 17.67 -14.55
C PRO A 103 16.97 16.73 -15.41
N MET A 104 16.44 15.70 -14.76
CA MET A 104 15.60 14.66 -15.37
C MET A 104 14.13 15.05 -15.25
N LYS A 105 13.26 14.53 -16.13
CA LYS A 105 11.81 14.66 -16.01
C LYS A 105 11.15 13.41 -15.43
N GLN A 106 11.78 12.25 -15.58
CA GLN A 106 11.33 11.01 -14.96
C GLN A 106 12.50 10.09 -14.62
N VAL A 107 12.45 9.48 -13.44
CA VAL A 107 13.38 8.43 -13.01
C VAL A 107 12.58 7.16 -12.70
N VAL A 108 13.03 6.00 -13.17
CA VAL A 108 12.41 4.71 -12.86
C VAL A 108 13.47 3.73 -12.39
N ILE A 109 13.37 3.25 -11.15
CA ILE A 109 14.28 2.28 -10.53
C ILE A 109 13.64 0.89 -10.60
N ARG A 110 14.39 -0.08 -11.16
CA ARG A 110 13.97 -1.48 -11.41
C ARG A 110 14.94 -2.52 -10.81
N THR A 111 15.85 -2.09 -9.95
CA THR A 111 16.74 -2.98 -9.18
C THR A 111 17.13 -2.30 -7.87
N GLY A 112 17.44 -3.09 -6.83
CA GLY A 112 18.00 -2.57 -5.58
C GLY A 112 19.51 -2.38 -5.64
N GLU A 113 20.08 -2.03 -4.50
CA GLU A 113 21.47 -1.57 -4.33
C GLU A 113 21.76 -0.34 -5.22
N VAL A 114 20.83 0.63 -5.21
CA VAL A 114 20.87 1.85 -6.02
C VAL A 114 20.99 3.08 -5.12
N THR A 115 21.97 3.94 -5.41
CA THR A 115 22.08 5.27 -4.78
C THR A 115 21.95 6.35 -5.85
N ILE A 116 20.98 7.25 -5.72
CA ILE A 116 20.87 8.46 -6.56
C ILE A 116 21.34 9.65 -5.73
N ARG A 117 22.23 10.47 -6.28
CA ARG A 117 22.85 11.57 -5.54
C ARG A 117 22.97 12.88 -6.33
N ASP A 118 22.86 14.03 -5.66
CA ASP A 118 23.06 15.37 -6.24
C ASP A 118 22.24 15.58 -7.54
N MET A 119 20.92 15.38 -7.50
CA MET A 119 20.06 15.37 -8.70
C MET A 119 18.76 16.14 -8.51
N THR A 120 18.33 16.86 -9.55
CA THR A 120 16.98 17.45 -9.64
C THR A 120 16.13 16.66 -10.63
N ILE A 121 14.94 16.27 -10.21
CA ILE A 121 13.95 15.53 -11.00
C ILE A 121 12.71 16.42 -11.11
N THR A 122 12.54 17.06 -12.27
CA THR A 122 11.47 18.02 -12.62
C THR A 122 10.08 17.37 -12.82
N GLY A 123 9.98 16.08 -12.50
CA GLY A 123 8.75 15.29 -12.56
C GLY A 123 8.87 14.10 -11.60
N ASP A 124 8.35 12.94 -11.99
CA ASP A 124 8.14 11.83 -11.06
C ASP A 124 9.34 10.86 -10.95
N LEU A 125 9.55 10.32 -9.74
CA LEU A 125 10.41 9.15 -9.49
C LEU A 125 9.55 7.92 -9.15
N PHE A 126 9.86 6.79 -9.77
CA PHE A 126 9.23 5.49 -9.49
C PHE A 126 10.27 4.49 -8.98
N ILE A 127 9.97 3.81 -7.87
CA ILE A 127 10.67 2.60 -7.42
C ILE A 127 9.70 1.44 -7.63
N MET A 128 9.97 0.58 -8.61
CA MET A 128 9.02 -0.46 -9.03
C MET A 128 8.90 -1.60 -8.00
N ASP A 129 7.82 -2.37 -8.08
CA ASP A 129 7.49 -3.51 -7.22
C ASP A 129 8.52 -4.64 -7.30
N GLU A 130 9.12 -4.82 -8.49
CA GLU A 130 10.22 -5.74 -8.76
C GLU A 130 11.52 -5.45 -7.97
N VAL A 131 11.62 -4.31 -7.28
CA VAL A 131 12.84 -3.89 -6.55
C VAL A 131 12.95 -4.61 -5.21
N THR A 132 13.90 -5.54 -5.13
CA THR A 132 14.45 -6.10 -3.88
C THR A 132 15.86 -5.54 -3.63
N GLY A 133 16.25 -5.34 -2.37
CA GLY A 133 17.46 -4.63 -1.96
C GLY A 133 17.22 -3.14 -1.64
N ASP A 134 18.28 -2.46 -1.19
CA ASP A 134 18.17 -1.11 -0.65
C ASP A 134 18.18 -0.03 -1.75
N VAL A 135 17.46 1.07 -1.51
CA VAL A 135 17.47 2.25 -2.38
C VAL A 135 17.75 3.48 -1.54
N THR A 136 18.75 4.28 -1.94
CA THR A 136 19.13 5.52 -1.26
C THR A 136 18.98 6.70 -2.22
N LEU A 137 18.30 7.76 -1.77
CA LEU A 137 18.27 9.06 -2.44
C LEU A 137 19.00 10.06 -1.54
N GLU A 138 20.04 10.71 -2.03
CA GLU A 138 20.89 11.63 -1.27
C GLU A 138 21.01 13.01 -1.95
N ASN A 139 20.60 14.10 -1.28
CA ASN A 139 20.61 15.45 -1.88
C ASN A 139 19.86 15.47 -3.23
N VAL A 140 18.61 14.98 -3.22
CA VAL A 140 17.74 14.86 -4.40
C VAL A 140 16.52 15.75 -4.25
N THR A 141 16.22 16.57 -5.24
CA THR A 141 14.97 17.35 -5.32
C THR A 141 14.05 16.71 -6.34
N ILE A 142 12.83 16.36 -5.94
CA ILE A 142 11.78 15.82 -6.81
C ILE A 142 10.66 16.87 -6.86
N GLU A 143 10.46 17.51 -8.01
CA GLU A 143 9.42 18.52 -8.21
C GLU A 143 8.04 17.89 -8.53
N GLY A 144 8.04 16.66 -9.06
CA GLY A 144 6.85 15.82 -9.19
C GLY A 144 6.64 14.95 -7.94
N ASN A 145 6.26 13.69 -8.14
CA ASN A 145 5.88 12.79 -7.06
C ASN A 145 6.86 11.60 -6.94
N LEU A 146 7.02 11.10 -5.71
CA LEU A 146 7.75 9.88 -5.41
C LEU A 146 6.76 8.70 -5.28
N TYR A 147 6.85 7.70 -6.14
CA TYR A 147 6.06 6.48 -6.09
C TYR A 147 6.94 5.30 -5.66
N VAL A 148 6.58 4.64 -4.56
CA VAL A 148 7.37 3.53 -3.99
C VAL A 148 6.53 2.27 -3.91
N TYR A 149 6.90 1.29 -4.74
CA TYR A 149 6.29 -0.03 -4.82
C TYR A 149 7.20 -1.16 -4.33
N GLY A 150 8.52 -0.96 -4.33
CA GLY A 150 9.53 -1.89 -3.81
C GLY A 150 10.68 -1.19 -3.07
N SER A 151 11.73 -1.95 -2.73
CA SER A 151 12.89 -1.67 -1.85
C SER A 151 12.76 -2.19 -0.42
N ASP A 152 13.80 -2.85 0.08
CA ASP A 152 13.82 -3.46 1.41
C ASP A 152 14.05 -2.42 2.52
N LEU A 153 14.97 -1.47 2.29
CA LEU A 153 15.04 -0.19 2.97
C LEU A 153 15.18 0.96 1.96
N LEU A 154 14.20 1.86 1.96
CA LEU A 154 14.30 3.17 1.30
C LEU A 154 14.93 4.20 2.26
N THR A 155 16.07 4.75 1.89
CA THR A 155 16.70 5.86 2.62
C THR A 155 16.56 7.17 1.85
N LEU A 156 16.01 8.19 2.50
CA LEU A 156 15.89 9.57 2.01
C LEU A 156 16.83 10.44 2.85
N ASP A 157 17.96 10.89 2.29
CA ASP A 157 18.87 11.84 2.92
C ASP A 157 18.85 13.18 2.20
N SER A 158 18.47 14.24 2.91
CA SER A 158 18.38 15.59 2.34
C SER A 158 17.56 15.64 1.04
N VAL A 159 16.41 14.94 1.03
CA VAL A 159 15.50 14.81 -0.12
C VAL A 159 14.30 15.74 0.04
N THR A 160 13.98 16.52 -0.99
CA THR A 160 12.77 17.36 -1.02
C THR A 160 11.77 16.80 -2.03
N VAL A 161 10.52 16.53 -1.61
CA VAL A 161 9.45 16.06 -2.49
C VAL A 161 8.06 16.51 -1.97
N PRO A 162 7.16 17.05 -2.82
CA PRO A 162 5.84 17.52 -2.37
C PRO A 162 4.86 16.38 -2.06
N ASN A 163 4.95 15.24 -2.78
CA ASN A 163 4.10 14.08 -2.52
C ASN A 163 4.89 12.76 -2.64
N ALA A 164 4.74 11.89 -1.64
CA ALA A 164 5.19 10.51 -1.69
C ALA A 164 3.99 9.55 -1.57
N ARG A 165 3.95 8.50 -2.41
CA ARG A 165 2.97 7.41 -2.34
C ARG A 165 3.69 6.10 -2.05
N PHE A 166 3.36 5.49 -0.92
CA PHE A 166 3.90 4.22 -0.46
C PHE A 166 2.81 3.14 -0.61
N GLN A 167 3.01 2.20 -1.53
CA GLN A 167 2.06 1.13 -1.82
C GLN A 167 2.81 -0.14 -2.21
N ARG A 168 2.85 -1.15 -1.33
CA ARG A 168 3.51 -2.43 -1.60
C ARG A 168 2.59 -3.60 -1.26
N ASP A 169 2.58 -4.60 -2.13
CA ASP A 169 1.70 -5.76 -2.02
C ASP A 169 2.32 -6.81 -1.08
N ASN A 170 1.54 -7.29 -0.11
CA ASN A 170 1.89 -8.40 0.82
C ASN A 170 3.21 -8.26 1.61
N GLN A 171 3.85 -7.08 1.62
CA GLN A 171 5.12 -6.83 2.30
C GLN A 171 5.12 -5.44 2.96
N GLN A 172 5.78 -5.33 4.11
CA GLN A 172 5.97 -4.05 4.78
C GLN A 172 7.00 -3.20 4.03
N LEU A 173 6.75 -1.89 3.90
CA LEU A 173 7.75 -0.95 3.41
C LEU A 173 8.54 -0.33 4.57
N ASN A 174 9.88 -0.29 4.49
CA ASN A 174 10.71 0.40 5.48
C ASN A 174 11.29 1.68 4.86
N VAL A 175 11.05 2.82 5.50
CA VAL A 175 11.54 4.14 5.05
C VAL A 175 12.28 4.85 6.18
N MET A 176 13.49 5.32 5.90
CA MET A 176 14.30 6.15 6.79
C MET A 176 14.55 7.53 6.18
N VAL A 177 14.06 8.56 6.83
CA VAL A 177 14.25 9.97 6.47
C VAL A 177 15.32 10.58 7.37
N LYS A 178 16.34 11.19 6.78
CA LYS A 178 17.47 11.83 7.47
C LYS A 178 17.96 13.08 6.74
N GLY A 179 18.88 13.82 7.36
CA GLY A 179 19.40 15.08 6.82
C GLY A 179 18.30 16.12 6.67
N ASP A 180 18.50 17.14 5.83
CA ASP A 180 17.51 18.20 5.64
C ASP A 180 16.37 17.75 4.67
N SER A 181 15.83 16.54 4.86
CA SER A 181 14.75 15.98 4.03
C SER A 181 13.39 16.54 4.39
N GLN A 182 12.55 16.83 3.40
CA GLN A 182 11.19 17.33 3.55
C GLN A 182 10.24 16.60 2.58
N ILE A 183 9.20 15.98 3.14
CA ILE A 183 8.15 15.25 2.44
C ILE A 183 6.80 15.86 2.86
N ASP A 184 6.25 16.77 2.04
CA ASP A 184 5.10 17.58 2.45
C ASP A 184 3.84 16.72 2.67
N ASN A 185 3.60 15.74 1.79
CA ASN A 185 2.43 14.85 1.85
C ASN A 185 2.82 13.39 1.61
N THR A 186 2.43 12.49 2.50
CA THR A 186 2.69 11.05 2.39
C THR A 186 1.39 10.26 2.35
N LEU A 187 1.10 9.60 1.23
CA LEU A 187 -0.01 8.67 1.08
C LEU A 187 0.49 7.24 1.33
N VAL A 188 0.06 6.64 2.43
CA VAL A 188 0.41 5.27 2.84
C VAL A 188 -0.76 4.34 2.56
N MET A 189 -0.52 3.31 1.73
CA MET A 189 -1.53 2.35 1.28
C MET A 189 -1.11 0.89 1.55
N CYS A 190 -0.15 0.70 2.46
CA CYS A 190 0.29 -0.62 2.91
C CYS A 190 0.77 -0.54 4.37
N SER A 191 1.14 -1.69 4.95
CA SER A 191 1.86 -1.70 6.22
C SER A 191 3.27 -1.11 6.02
N ALA A 192 3.74 -0.29 6.96
CA ALA A 192 5.01 0.42 6.83
C ALA A 192 5.74 0.60 8.17
N THR A 193 7.06 0.76 8.13
CA THR A 193 7.84 1.37 9.21
C THR A 193 8.48 2.64 8.68
N LEU A 194 8.07 3.78 9.22
CA LEU A 194 8.53 5.11 8.82
C LEU A 194 9.35 5.69 9.97
N ARG A 195 10.59 6.08 9.70
CA ARG A 195 11.54 6.55 10.71
C ARG A 195 12.16 7.88 10.31
N GLU A 196 12.23 8.80 11.25
CA GLU A 196 13.06 10.00 11.14
C GLU A 196 14.34 9.85 11.98
N ARG A 197 15.46 10.37 11.47
CA ARG A 197 16.73 10.38 12.18
C ARG A 197 17.61 11.55 11.75
N ALA A 198 18.02 12.37 12.72
CA ALA A 198 18.97 13.46 12.49
C ALA A 198 18.55 14.42 11.35
N LEU A 199 17.32 14.93 11.42
CA LEU A 199 16.70 15.80 10.41
C LEU A 199 17.32 17.21 10.26
N GLY A 200 18.41 17.52 10.96
CA GLY A 200 19.04 18.84 10.89
C GLY A 200 18.11 19.95 11.37
N ARG A 201 17.54 20.72 10.43
CA ARG A 201 16.51 21.73 10.66
C ARG A 201 15.19 21.46 9.94
N SER A 202 15.09 20.36 9.20
CA SER A 202 13.92 20.03 8.41
C SER A 202 12.81 19.39 9.24
N GLU A 203 11.59 19.43 8.71
CA GLU A 203 10.38 18.88 9.32
C GLU A 203 10.20 17.38 9.04
N GLY A 204 10.95 16.79 8.10
CA GLY A 204 10.85 15.36 7.79
C GLY A 204 9.57 15.05 7.02
N PHE A 205 8.73 14.16 7.56
CA PHE A 205 7.37 13.94 7.06
C PHE A 205 6.42 14.99 7.66
N VAL A 206 5.75 15.82 6.84
CA VAL A 206 4.87 16.88 7.37
C VAL A 206 3.43 16.40 7.55
N ASN A 207 2.81 15.89 6.48
CA ASN A 207 1.43 15.39 6.49
C ASN A 207 1.38 13.93 6.02
N MET A 208 0.46 13.15 6.61
CA MET A 208 0.27 11.73 6.28
C MET A 208 -1.20 11.38 6.12
N GLN A 209 -1.52 10.60 5.08
CA GLN A 209 -2.84 10.06 4.80
C GLN A 209 -2.73 8.54 4.65
N VAL A 210 -3.59 7.78 5.33
CA VAL A 210 -3.60 6.32 5.31
C VAL A 210 -4.87 5.82 4.63
N GLU A 211 -4.73 5.03 3.57
CA GLU A 211 -5.83 4.55 2.72
C GLU A 211 -5.73 3.05 2.39
N ASN A 212 -6.78 2.51 1.76
CA ASN A 212 -6.84 1.12 1.36
C ASN A 212 -5.94 0.84 0.15
N GLY A 213 -4.95 -0.06 0.29
CA GLY A 213 -4.13 -0.55 -0.82
C GLY A 213 -4.80 -1.60 -1.72
N GLY A 214 -5.94 -2.15 -1.30
CA GLY A 214 -6.73 -3.15 -2.03
C GLY A 214 -6.48 -4.60 -1.62
N ILE A 215 -5.42 -4.89 -0.85
CA ILE A 215 -5.00 -6.27 -0.50
C ILE A 215 -5.04 -6.53 1.01
N LEU A 216 -4.63 -5.56 1.84
CA LEU A 216 -4.60 -5.70 3.29
C LEU A 216 -5.92 -5.22 3.89
N ILE A 217 -6.54 -6.00 4.79
CA ILE A 217 -7.72 -5.58 5.57
C ILE A 217 -7.41 -4.52 6.65
N LYS A 218 -6.12 -4.33 6.94
CA LYS A 218 -5.60 -3.39 7.95
C LYS A 218 -4.18 -2.98 7.59
N ASN A 219 -3.88 -1.69 7.68
CA ASN A 219 -2.50 -1.19 7.64
C ASN A 219 -1.89 -1.20 9.04
N ASN A 220 -0.76 -1.88 9.23
CA ASN A 220 0.06 -1.77 10.42
C ASN A 220 1.21 -0.79 10.15
N ILE A 221 1.20 0.38 10.78
CA ILE A 221 2.17 1.46 10.55
C ILE A 221 2.93 1.73 11.84
N SER A 222 4.26 1.66 11.78
CA SER A 222 5.16 2.02 12.88
C SER A 222 5.81 3.37 12.59
N LEU A 223 5.52 4.38 13.41
CA LEU A 223 6.07 5.73 13.33
C LEU A 223 7.18 5.90 14.39
N LEU A 224 8.42 6.00 13.93
CA LEU A 224 9.62 6.00 14.76
C LEU A 224 10.30 7.38 14.75
N SER A 225 10.04 8.15 15.80
CA SER A 225 10.50 9.55 16.00
C SER A 225 9.97 10.54 14.97
N VAL A 226 8.77 10.29 14.44
CA VAL A 226 8.15 11.06 13.34
C VAL A 226 7.35 12.24 13.89
N HIS A 227 7.42 13.41 13.26
CA HIS A 227 6.73 14.63 13.71
C HIS A 227 5.70 15.11 12.69
N LEU A 228 4.42 14.76 12.87
CA LEU A 228 3.35 15.10 11.91
C LEU A 228 2.55 16.33 12.35
N ASP A 229 2.29 17.22 11.40
CA ASP A 229 1.27 18.26 11.54
C ASP A 229 -0.13 17.66 11.43
N GLN A 230 -0.32 16.75 10.48
CA GLN A 230 -1.60 16.10 10.22
C GLN A 230 -1.40 14.62 9.88
N LEU A 231 -2.07 13.76 10.64
CA LEU A 231 -2.33 12.37 10.29
C LEU A 231 -3.82 12.23 9.94
N THR A 232 -4.15 11.64 8.79
CA THR A 232 -5.53 11.38 8.36
C THR A 232 -5.68 9.89 8.05
N VAL A 233 -6.54 9.20 8.78
CA VAL A 233 -6.75 7.75 8.65
C VAL A 233 -8.11 7.49 8.01
N ASN A 234 -8.12 7.11 6.74
CA ASN A 234 -9.32 6.79 5.96
C ASN A 234 -9.51 5.28 5.76
N TYR A 235 -8.64 4.45 6.35
CA TYR A 235 -8.73 3.00 6.26
C TYR A 235 -8.37 2.32 7.59
N ASN A 236 -8.89 1.10 7.81
CA ASN A 236 -8.64 0.32 9.01
C ASN A 236 -7.13 0.24 9.29
N SER A 237 -6.68 0.75 10.43
CA SER A 237 -5.26 0.92 10.71
C SER A 237 -4.90 0.74 12.18
N ARG A 238 -3.75 0.11 12.42
CA ARG A 238 -3.03 0.18 13.70
C ARG A 238 -1.78 1.02 13.50
N ILE A 239 -1.66 2.09 14.28
CA ILE A 239 -0.55 3.04 14.18
C ILE A 239 0.19 3.08 15.52
N SER A 240 1.42 2.58 15.52
CA SER A 240 2.30 2.50 16.68
C SER A 240 3.27 3.68 16.71
N LEU A 241 3.27 4.44 17.80
CA LEU A 241 4.10 5.63 18.01
C LEU A 241 5.25 5.33 18.97
N SER A 242 6.50 5.55 18.55
CA SER A 242 7.63 5.56 19.50
C SER A 242 7.60 6.80 20.40
N SER A 243 8.37 6.79 21.50
CA SER A 243 8.44 7.89 22.47
C SER A 243 8.99 9.22 21.93
N GLY A 244 9.56 9.22 20.72
CA GLY A 244 10.00 10.42 20.02
C GLY A 244 9.02 10.91 18.94
N THR A 245 7.87 10.25 18.77
CA THR A 245 6.89 10.57 17.73
C THR A 245 5.84 11.54 18.28
N GLU A 246 5.57 12.62 17.57
CA GLU A 246 4.59 13.65 17.94
C GLU A 246 3.63 13.91 16.78
N ILE A 247 2.33 13.97 17.06
CA ILE A 247 1.28 14.24 16.07
C ILE A 247 0.44 15.42 16.57
N LYS A 248 0.40 16.54 15.81
CA LYS A 248 -0.43 17.70 16.18
C LYS A 248 -1.91 17.39 16.00
N GLN A 249 -2.34 16.94 14.82
CA GLN A 249 -3.73 16.53 14.59
C GLN A 249 -3.81 15.11 14.01
N ALA A 250 -4.67 14.27 14.59
CA ALA A 250 -5.02 12.94 14.10
C ALA A 250 -6.51 12.89 13.76
N ASP A 251 -6.85 12.80 12.47
CA ASP A 251 -8.22 12.63 11.98
C ASP A 251 -8.52 11.14 11.72
N ALA A 252 -9.31 10.53 12.60
CA ALA A 252 -9.72 9.13 12.50
C ALA A 252 -11.05 9.03 11.74
N ASN A 253 -11.00 8.89 10.42
CA ASN A 253 -12.17 8.75 9.53
C ASN A 253 -12.55 7.29 9.26
N ALA A 254 -11.72 6.35 9.70
CA ALA A 254 -11.97 4.92 9.73
C ALA A 254 -11.52 4.34 11.09
N LYS A 255 -11.78 3.04 11.30
CA LYS A 255 -11.29 2.27 12.44
C LYS A 255 -9.78 2.48 12.65
N LEU A 256 -9.40 2.82 13.87
CA LEU A 256 -8.03 3.22 14.20
C LEU A 256 -7.65 2.77 15.61
N THR A 257 -6.54 2.04 15.73
CA THR A 257 -5.85 1.86 17.02
C THR A 257 -4.58 2.71 17.05
N LEU A 258 -4.53 3.72 17.92
CA LEU A 258 -3.33 4.53 18.20
C LEU A 258 -2.60 3.98 19.43
N ALA A 259 -1.47 3.31 19.24
CA ALA A 259 -0.74 2.63 20.31
C ALA A 259 0.65 3.23 20.54
N GLY A 260 1.21 3.03 21.73
CA GLY A 260 2.60 3.32 22.05
C GLY A 260 2.82 4.52 22.97
N LEU A 261 4.01 5.14 22.85
CA LEU A 261 4.58 6.07 23.83
C LEU A 261 4.78 7.50 23.30
N GLY A 262 4.34 7.77 22.07
CA GLY A 262 4.42 9.10 21.45
C GLY A 262 3.43 10.11 22.07
N LYS A 263 3.23 11.23 21.38
CA LYS A 263 2.23 12.23 21.76
C LYS A 263 1.24 12.47 20.63
N VAL A 264 -0.03 12.68 20.98
CA VAL A 264 -1.07 13.16 20.08
C VAL A 264 -1.71 14.38 20.74
N GLN A 265 -1.67 15.53 20.09
CA GLN A 265 -2.30 16.73 20.66
C GLN A 265 -3.81 16.70 20.43
N ASP A 266 -4.28 16.71 19.18
CA ASP A 266 -5.71 16.76 18.85
C ASP A 266 -6.17 15.49 18.11
N LEU A 267 -6.90 14.59 18.79
CA LEU A 267 -7.56 13.45 18.16
C LEU A 267 -9.01 13.80 17.77
N VAL A 268 -9.35 13.69 16.49
CA VAL A 268 -10.68 13.97 15.96
C VAL A 268 -11.31 12.69 15.42
N VAL A 269 -12.40 12.25 16.05
CA VAL A 269 -13.05 10.96 15.78
C VAL A 269 -14.24 11.13 14.83
N ARG A 270 -14.17 10.43 13.69
CA ARG A 270 -15.21 10.31 12.63
C ARG A 270 -15.45 8.85 12.23
N SER A 271 -15.15 7.92 13.12
CA SER A 271 -15.42 6.50 12.95
C SER A 271 -15.74 5.89 14.31
N ASP A 272 -16.55 4.84 14.31
CA ASP A 272 -16.66 3.97 15.47
C ASP A 272 -15.39 3.11 15.58
N TYR A 273 -15.18 2.45 16.73
CA TYR A 273 -14.02 1.59 16.98
C TYR A 273 -12.65 2.30 16.89
N VAL A 274 -12.59 3.58 17.28
CA VAL A 274 -11.31 4.24 17.56
C VAL A 274 -10.84 3.88 18.96
N GLN A 275 -9.61 3.38 19.07
CA GLN A 275 -8.97 2.98 20.32
C GLN A 275 -7.62 3.68 20.48
N TYR A 276 -7.20 3.91 21.72
CA TYR A 276 -5.90 4.50 22.01
C TYR A 276 -5.26 3.97 23.30
N THR A 277 -3.93 3.84 23.30
CA THR A 277 -3.13 3.66 24.53
C THR A 277 -2.37 4.95 24.88
N VAL A 278 -2.02 5.74 23.86
CA VAL A 278 -1.47 7.10 24.00
C VAL A 278 -2.61 8.07 24.32
N ASP A 279 -2.61 8.67 25.51
CA ASP A 279 -3.59 9.70 25.88
C ASP A 279 -3.42 10.94 24.98
N PRO A 280 -4.43 11.34 24.18
CA PRO A 280 -4.38 12.59 23.43
C PRO A 280 -4.68 13.78 24.34
N ASP A 281 -4.04 14.94 24.12
CA ASP A 281 -4.30 16.16 24.92
C ASP A 281 -5.77 16.61 24.80
N ASN A 282 -6.35 16.51 23.60
CA ASN A 282 -7.76 16.79 23.32
C ASN A 282 -8.37 15.68 22.46
N ILE A 283 -9.62 15.31 22.76
CA ILE A 283 -10.44 14.41 21.95
C ILE A 283 -11.70 15.14 21.49
N THR A 284 -11.94 15.15 20.18
CA THR A 284 -13.14 15.74 19.55
C THR A 284 -13.91 14.69 18.76
N VAL A 285 -14.94 14.12 19.38
CA VAL A 285 -15.85 13.17 18.72
C VAL A 285 -16.87 13.92 17.86
N LYS A 286 -17.00 13.56 16.58
CA LYS A 286 -18.04 14.12 15.71
C LYS A 286 -19.39 13.46 15.98
N ARG A 287 -20.47 14.21 15.78
CA ARG A 287 -21.84 13.75 16.04
C ARG A 287 -22.17 12.50 15.22
N GLY A 288 -22.53 11.42 15.91
CA GLY A 288 -23.01 10.18 15.31
C GLY A 288 -22.07 8.99 15.52
N TYR A 289 -20.88 9.21 16.06
CA TYR A 289 -19.89 8.18 16.38
C TYR A 289 -19.79 7.95 17.89
N ALA A 290 -19.31 6.77 18.28
CA ALA A 290 -18.96 6.41 19.64
C ALA A 290 -17.77 7.23 20.18
N ASP A 291 -17.69 7.38 21.49
CA ASP A 291 -16.48 7.89 22.15
C ASP A 291 -15.33 6.87 21.99
N PRO A 292 -14.09 7.32 21.72
CA PRO A 292 -12.96 6.41 21.56
C PRO A 292 -12.60 5.73 22.87
N VAL A 293 -12.19 4.47 22.79
CA VAL A 293 -11.89 3.65 23.97
C VAL A 293 -10.42 3.75 24.31
N LYS A 294 -10.12 4.19 25.54
CA LYS A 294 -8.78 4.02 26.11
C LYS A 294 -8.56 2.54 26.41
N VAL A 295 -7.44 2.00 25.94
CA VAL A 295 -6.95 0.66 26.28
C VAL A 295 -5.75 0.87 27.20
N ASP A 296 -5.89 0.46 28.46
CA ASP A 296 -4.81 0.57 29.43
C ASP A 296 -3.69 -0.43 29.08
N GLN A 297 -2.44 0.05 29.14
CA GLN A 297 -1.24 -0.78 29.14
C GLN A 297 -0.74 -0.79 30.59
N GLU A 298 -0.79 -1.92 31.29
CA GLU A 298 -0.08 -2.02 32.56
C GLU A 298 1.43 -2.22 32.31
N TYR A 299 2.24 -1.93 33.34
CA TYR A 299 3.69 -2.06 33.32
C TYR A 299 4.18 -2.62 34.67
N GLU A 300 5.02 -3.65 34.66
CA GLU A 300 5.81 -4.05 35.84
C GLU A 300 7.13 -3.26 35.82
N ALA A 301 7.49 -2.67 36.96
CA ALA A 301 8.85 -2.20 37.15
C ALA A 301 9.76 -3.42 37.38
N ASP A 302 10.85 -3.54 36.63
CA ASP A 302 11.86 -4.56 36.86
C ASP A 302 12.60 -4.34 38.20
N GLU A 303 13.51 -5.25 38.55
CA GLU A 303 14.29 -5.18 39.80
C GLU A 303 15.13 -3.89 39.95
N ASN A 304 15.31 -3.12 38.88
CA ASN A 304 16.05 -1.86 38.83
C ASN A 304 15.13 -0.62 38.81
N GLY A 305 13.82 -0.80 38.67
CA GLY A 305 12.83 0.27 38.53
C GLY A 305 12.54 0.70 37.08
N GLU A 306 13.03 -0.04 36.08
CA GLU A 306 12.73 0.20 34.66
C GLU A 306 11.36 -0.39 34.31
N ALA A 307 10.50 0.38 33.63
CA ALA A 307 9.16 -0.08 33.28
C ALA A 307 9.20 -1.07 32.10
N SER A 308 8.98 -2.36 32.40
CA SER A 308 8.60 -3.37 31.42
C SER A 308 7.10 -3.33 31.20
N LEU A 309 6.63 -3.50 29.96
CA LEU A 309 5.21 -3.74 29.70
C LEU A 309 4.77 -5.02 30.43
N LEU A 310 3.62 -4.96 31.11
CA LEU A 310 2.88 -6.14 31.49
C LEU A 310 2.07 -6.60 30.29
N ASP A 311 2.16 -7.89 29.94
CA ASP A 311 1.09 -8.59 29.23
C ASP A 311 -0.11 -8.74 30.19
N THR A 312 -0.80 -7.63 30.47
CA THR A 312 -2.05 -7.67 31.22
C THR A 312 -3.19 -7.95 30.27
N GLU A 313 -3.77 -9.13 30.49
CA GLU A 313 -4.88 -9.70 29.73
C GLU A 313 -4.86 -9.23 28.28
N SER A 314 -4.00 -9.90 27.51
CA SER A 314 -4.24 -10.03 26.08
C SER A 314 -5.75 -10.16 25.88
N LEU A 315 -6.33 -9.26 25.08
CA LEU A 315 -7.64 -9.48 24.50
C LEU A 315 -7.49 -10.67 23.54
N GLN A 316 -7.35 -11.87 24.11
CA GLN A 316 -7.61 -13.13 23.43
C GLN A 316 -9.07 -13.03 23.06
N LEU A 317 -9.30 -12.59 21.82
CA LEU A 317 -10.61 -12.60 21.22
C LEU A 317 -11.11 -14.04 21.25
N ASP A 318 -12.38 -14.21 21.60
CA ASP A 318 -13.01 -15.52 21.57
C ASP A 318 -12.78 -16.15 20.19
N THR A 319 -12.43 -17.44 20.16
CA THR A 319 -12.30 -18.16 18.90
C THR A 319 -13.69 -18.34 18.28
N PRO A 320 -13.86 -18.15 16.96
CA PRO A 320 -15.11 -18.50 16.29
C PRO A 320 -15.47 -19.97 16.53
N GLU A 321 -16.62 -20.23 17.15
CA GLU A 321 -17.06 -21.59 17.52
C GLU A 321 -17.76 -22.32 16.36
N ASP A 322 -18.64 -21.65 15.60
CA ASP A 322 -19.48 -22.27 14.56
C ASP A 322 -18.86 -22.14 13.15
N VAL A 323 -17.68 -22.72 12.92
CA VAL A 323 -17.00 -22.65 11.61
C VAL A 323 -17.49 -23.76 10.66
N TRP A 324 -18.09 -23.38 9.53
CA TRP A 324 -18.67 -24.30 8.55
C TRP A 324 -18.13 -24.05 7.15
N LEU A 325 -17.60 -25.10 6.53
CA LEU A 325 -17.07 -25.05 5.16
C LEU A 325 -17.96 -25.91 4.24
N TYR A 326 -18.41 -25.36 3.13
CA TYR A 326 -19.34 -26.04 2.21
C TYR A 326 -19.13 -25.63 0.75
N GLU A 327 -19.85 -26.29 -0.16
CA GLU A 327 -19.92 -25.90 -1.57
C GLU A 327 -21.32 -25.37 -1.88
N GLU A 328 -21.37 -24.25 -2.62
CA GLU A 328 -22.60 -23.65 -3.12
C GLU A 328 -22.34 -23.07 -4.53
N ASP A 329 -23.20 -23.43 -5.48
CA ASP A 329 -23.16 -22.98 -6.89
C ASP A 329 -21.77 -23.06 -7.57
N GLY A 330 -20.95 -24.06 -7.22
CA GLY A 330 -19.60 -24.27 -7.75
C GLY A 330 -18.49 -23.52 -7.02
N TYR A 331 -18.79 -22.87 -5.89
CA TYR A 331 -17.83 -22.13 -5.07
C TYR A 331 -17.64 -22.79 -3.70
N LEU A 332 -16.41 -22.76 -3.20
CA LEU A 332 -16.10 -23.09 -1.81
C LEU A 332 -16.47 -21.89 -0.92
N CYS A 333 -17.42 -22.08 -0.01
CA CYS A 333 -17.94 -21.07 0.89
C CYS A 333 -17.61 -21.42 2.34
N LEU A 334 -17.49 -20.38 3.18
CA LEU A 334 -17.23 -20.47 4.61
C LEU A 334 -18.23 -19.62 5.38
N GLU A 335 -18.84 -20.20 6.40
CA GLU A 335 -19.64 -19.54 7.43
C GLU A 335 -18.91 -19.66 8.76
N TYR A 336 -19.01 -18.66 9.63
CA TYR A 336 -18.38 -18.67 10.96
C TYR A 336 -19.18 -17.81 11.93
N SER A 337 -19.23 -18.20 13.22
CA SER A 337 -19.84 -17.33 14.23
C SER A 337 -19.05 -16.03 14.37
N HIS A 338 -19.77 -14.91 14.30
CA HIS A 338 -19.20 -13.62 14.63
C HIS A 338 -18.85 -13.57 16.14
N VAL A 339 -17.73 -12.94 16.41
CA VAL A 339 -17.19 -12.59 17.73
C VAL A 339 -16.76 -11.14 17.63
N ASP A 340 -16.70 -10.39 18.74
CA ASP A 340 -16.40 -8.94 18.74
C ASP A 340 -14.95 -8.64 18.28
N ALA A 341 -14.67 -8.85 16.99
CA ALA A 341 -13.35 -8.86 16.38
C ALA A 341 -12.95 -7.44 15.96
N ASN A 342 -12.01 -6.84 16.69
CA ASN A 342 -11.67 -5.45 16.42
C ASN A 342 -10.85 -5.23 15.13
N ASP A 343 -10.36 -6.24 14.41
CA ASP A 343 -9.60 -6.08 13.15
C ASP A 343 -9.98 -7.08 12.03
N GLY A 344 -11.12 -7.79 12.14
CA GLY A 344 -11.58 -8.79 11.15
C GLY A 344 -11.09 -10.21 11.43
N TYR A 345 -10.95 -11.04 10.40
CA TYR A 345 -10.62 -12.46 10.49
C TYR A 345 -9.46 -12.88 9.57
N TYR A 346 -8.65 -13.81 10.05
CA TYR A 346 -7.68 -14.55 9.25
C TYR A 346 -8.17 -15.99 9.07
N VAL A 347 -8.40 -16.36 7.82
CA VAL A 347 -8.90 -17.66 7.39
C VAL A 347 -7.76 -18.44 6.72
N VAL A 348 -7.55 -19.69 7.13
CA VAL A 348 -6.65 -20.63 6.44
C VAL A 348 -7.44 -21.84 5.99
N VAL A 349 -7.46 -22.09 4.68
CA VAL A 349 -8.19 -23.21 4.07
C VAL A 349 -7.19 -24.25 3.59
N TYR A 350 -7.51 -25.53 3.81
CA TYR A 350 -6.68 -26.67 3.43
C TYR A 350 -7.45 -27.64 2.55
N LYS A 351 -6.72 -28.34 1.67
CA LYS A 351 -7.21 -29.41 0.80
C LYS A 351 -6.38 -30.66 1.08
N GLY A 352 -6.96 -31.61 1.82
CA GLY A 352 -6.22 -32.72 2.41
C GLY A 352 -5.25 -32.23 3.47
N SER A 353 -3.95 -32.48 3.28
CA SER A 353 -2.88 -31.97 4.15
C SER A 353 -2.28 -30.65 3.66
N ASP A 354 -2.60 -30.23 2.43
CA ASP A 354 -1.97 -29.09 1.78
C ASP A 354 -2.77 -27.81 2.05
N ARG A 355 -2.08 -26.72 2.41
CA ARG A 355 -2.70 -25.39 2.55
C ARG A 355 -3.12 -24.92 1.15
N LEU A 356 -4.42 -24.69 0.97
CA LEU A 356 -5.04 -24.29 -0.30
C LEU A 356 -4.99 -22.77 -0.48
N LEU A 357 -5.38 -22.04 0.56
CA LEU A 357 -5.57 -20.59 0.53
C LEU A 357 -5.39 -20.01 1.93
N SER A 358 -5.06 -18.72 2.01
CA SER A 358 -5.37 -17.93 3.20
C SER A 358 -5.92 -16.58 2.80
N VAL A 359 -6.92 -16.14 3.55
CA VAL A 359 -7.68 -14.92 3.30
C VAL A 359 -7.66 -14.10 4.56
N TYR A 360 -7.42 -12.80 4.42
CA TYR A 360 -7.73 -11.81 5.43
C TYR A 360 -9.06 -11.18 5.02
N THR A 361 -10.03 -11.10 5.93
CA THR A 361 -11.36 -10.56 5.64
C THR A 361 -11.85 -9.66 6.77
N ASP A 362 -12.50 -8.55 6.42
CA ASP A 362 -13.25 -7.66 7.32
C ASP A 362 -14.78 -7.85 7.17
N VAL A 363 -15.20 -8.94 6.52
CA VAL A 363 -16.59 -9.23 6.21
C VAL A 363 -17.35 -9.64 7.47
N ASP A 364 -18.18 -8.73 7.98
CA ASP A 364 -19.20 -8.97 9.02
C ASP A 364 -20.44 -9.74 8.50
N GLU A 365 -20.41 -10.25 7.26
CA GLU A 365 -21.46 -11.09 6.70
C GLU A 365 -21.22 -12.56 7.08
N GLU A 366 -22.31 -13.29 7.41
CA GLU A 366 -22.28 -14.68 7.89
C GLU A 366 -21.71 -15.68 6.86
N GLN A 367 -21.43 -15.26 5.61
CA GLN A 367 -20.92 -16.10 4.52
C GLN A 367 -19.80 -15.42 3.73
N LEU A 368 -18.65 -16.10 3.62
CA LEU A 368 -17.49 -15.72 2.82
C LEU A 368 -17.28 -16.68 1.65
N VAL A 369 -17.33 -16.17 0.41
CA VAL A 369 -16.96 -16.93 -0.80
C VAL A 369 -15.43 -16.95 -0.93
N LEU A 370 -14.82 -18.14 -0.91
CA LEU A 370 -13.36 -18.31 -0.86
C LEU A 370 -12.70 -18.47 -2.24
N THR A 371 -13.24 -19.37 -3.07
CA THR A 371 -12.68 -19.71 -4.39
C THR A 371 -13.69 -20.51 -5.22
N GLU A 372 -13.57 -20.45 -6.55
CA GLU A 372 -14.22 -21.41 -7.45
C GLU A 372 -13.65 -22.83 -7.23
N MET A 373 -14.49 -23.85 -7.39
CA MET A 373 -14.12 -25.26 -7.27
C MET A 373 -13.58 -25.84 -8.59
N ASP A 374 -12.31 -26.25 -8.60
CA ASP A 374 -11.71 -26.95 -9.73
C ASP A 374 -12.13 -28.44 -9.73
N PRO A 375 -12.75 -28.97 -10.82
CA PRO A 375 -13.17 -30.38 -10.96
C PRO A 375 -12.16 -31.45 -10.56
N SER A 376 -10.86 -31.16 -10.61
CA SER A 376 -9.80 -32.08 -10.15
C SER A 376 -9.81 -32.33 -8.63
N TRP A 377 -10.56 -31.53 -7.86
CA TRP A 377 -10.68 -31.66 -6.41
C TRP A 377 -11.83 -32.59 -5.98
N GLN A 378 -12.58 -33.20 -6.91
CA GLN A 378 -13.69 -34.09 -6.56
C GLN A 378 -13.24 -35.25 -5.64
N GLY A 379 -14.06 -35.53 -4.62
CA GLY A 379 -13.78 -36.52 -3.59
C GLY A 379 -12.68 -36.16 -2.59
N LYS A 380 -12.02 -34.99 -2.71
CA LYS A 380 -11.06 -34.47 -1.74
C LYS A 380 -11.77 -33.95 -0.49
N ARG A 381 -11.00 -33.85 0.59
CA ARG A 381 -11.41 -33.29 1.87
C ARG A 381 -10.86 -31.89 2.03
N PHE A 382 -11.63 -31.03 2.69
CA PHE A 382 -11.24 -29.68 3.02
C PHE A 382 -11.49 -29.42 4.50
N TYR A 383 -10.72 -28.51 5.08
CA TYR A 383 -10.99 -27.93 6.39
C TYR A 383 -10.52 -26.49 6.39
N ALA A 384 -11.16 -25.65 7.20
CA ALA A 384 -10.76 -24.28 7.44
C ALA A 384 -10.40 -24.07 8.91
N LYS A 385 -9.52 -23.09 9.14
CA LYS A 385 -9.20 -22.53 10.44
C LYS A 385 -9.52 -21.03 10.37
N VAL A 386 -10.26 -20.49 11.33
CA VAL A 386 -10.61 -19.06 11.41
C VAL A 386 -10.12 -18.47 12.72
N LYS A 387 -9.39 -17.37 12.65
CA LYS A 387 -8.90 -16.60 13.79
C LYS A 387 -9.46 -15.20 13.74
N ALA A 388 -10.06 -14.75 14.83
CA ALA A 388 -10.43 -13.35 15.01
C ALA A 388 -9.16 -12.50 15.24
N LEU A 389 -9.14 -11.31 14.65
CA LEU A 389 -8.04 -10.35 14.73
C LEU A 389 -8.53 -9.13 15.51
N GLY A 390 -7.64 -8.48 16.27
CA GLY A 390 -8.00 -7.28 17.05
C GLY A 390 -7.28 -7.09 18.37
N SER A 391 -6.43 -8.04 18.79
CA SER A 391 -5.67 -7.90 20.04
C SER A 391 -4.46 -6.96 19.87
N VAL A 392 -4.01 -6.38 20.99
CA VAL A 392 -2.83 -5.50 21.04
C VAL A 392 -1.53 -6.25 20.65
N TYR A 393 -1.54 -7.58 20.80
CA TYR A 393 -0.38 -8.47 20.66
C TYR A 393 -0.64 -9.60 19.66
N ASP A 394 -1.37 -9.32 18.59
CA ASP A 394 -1.77 -10.34 17.63
C ASP A 394 -0.61 -10.78 16.69
N SER A 395 0.40 -11.43 17.28
CA SER A 395 1.36 -12.22 16.53
C SER A 395 0.61 -13.36 15.86
N THR A 396 0.91 -13.64 14.59
CA THR A 396 0.21 -14.70 13.83
C THR A 396 0.56 -16.12 14.31
N GLU A 397 1.42 -16.27 15.31
CA GLU A 397 2.03 -17.54 15.73
C GLU A 397 1.45 -18.13 17.02
N ASP A 398 0.91 -17.32 17.95
CA ASP A 398 0.59 -17.74 19.33
C ASP A 398 -0.92 -17.77 19.69
N SER A 399 -1.84 -17.74 18.72
CA SER A 399 -3.30 -17.67 19.01
C SER A 399 -4.08 -18.89 18.52
N GLU A 400 -5.15 -19.21 19.25
CA GLU A 400 -6.08 -20.28 18.92
C GLU A 400 -6.95 -19.92 17.70
N PHE A 401 -7.43 -20.93 17.00
CA PHE A 401 -8.31 -20.82 15.83
C PHE A 401 -9.57 -21.64 16.06
N GLY A 402 -10.71 -21.14 15.59
CA GLY A 402 -11.90 -21.95 15.33
C GLY A 402 -11.66 -22.92 14.18
N ASP A 403 -12.02 -24.19 14.33
CA ASP A 403 -11.78 -25.26 13.35
C ASP A 403 -13.08 -25.72 12.70
N SER A 404 -13.11 -25.77 11.37
CA SER A 404 -14.28 -26.27 10.64
C SER A 404 -14.42 -27.79 10.71
N GLU A 405 -15.64 -28.28 10.59
CA GLU A 405 -15.84 -29.69 10.23
C GLU A 405 -15.16 -30.00 8.87
N THR A 406 -14.74 -31.26 8.70
CA THR A 406 -14.07 -31.70 7.46
C THR A 406 -15.09 -31.90 6.34
N PHE A 407 -15.26 -30.87 5.51
CA PHE A 407 -16.03 -30.94 4.28
C PHE A 407 -15.43 -31.94 3.29
N ARG A 408 -16.28 -32.62 2.52
CA ARG A 408 -15.86 -33.43 1.37
C ARG A 408 -16.71 -33.05 0.18
N TRP A 409 -16.05 -32.62 -0.90
CA TRP A 409 -16.73 -32.31 -2.15
C TRP A 409 -17.04 -33.62 -2.90
N GLU A 410 -18.28 -33.78 -3.36
CA GLU A 410 -18.81 -35.03 -3.95
C GLU A 410 -18.90 -35.00 -5.48
#